data_AF-A0A534Y5L4-F1
#
_entry.id   AF-A0A534Y5L4-F1
#
_cell.length_a   1.000
_cell.length_b   1.000
_cell.length_c   1.000
_cell.angle_alpha   90.00
_cell.angle_beta   90.00
_cell.angle_gamma   90.00
#
_symmetry.space_group_name_H-M   'P 1'
#
loop_
_entity.id
_entity.type
_entity.pdbx_description
1 polymer ?
#
loop_
_entity_poly.entity_id
_entity_poly.type
_entity_poly.pdbx_seq_one_letter_code
_entity_poly.pdbx_strand_id
1 'polypeptide(L)'
;MDPFKNAPLRYRFDDLSQARAHVVSVEDRALFFFRHKDLELVPGSALQMEWTFQGSEPARLLHGVALSNVRKCGAWIELQDARPLRELSIIRHERKHRRMATDLSADVVRGGSVSQGRLLDISAGGARVGGIGGLMRGEPVNLRLPSPDDPTFFHDLGEARVAWSDRAEMGLQFIPDLASQSGIQQLVSVVAGAWAVAFEGRHPSWCCAEHGSLEVPLPEAALLRAAV
;
A
#
# COMPACT_ATOMS: atom_id res chain seq x y z
N MET A 1 -2.40 -2.19 -18.83
CA MET A 1 -2.78 -2.38 -17.41
C MET A 1 -2.52 -1.08 -16.69
N ASP A 2 -3.57 -0.36 -16.29
CA ASP A 2 -3.42 0.79 -15.39
C ASP A 2 -3.49 0.27 -13.95
N PRO A 3 -2.42 0.34 -13.15
CA PRO A 3 -2.44 -0.15 -11.78
C PRO A 3 -3.22 0.76 -10.82
N PHE A 4 -3.63 1.94 -11.30
CA PHE A 4 -3.97 3.07 -10.44
C PHE A 4 -5.20 3.82 -10.95
N LYS A 5 -6.35 3.68 -10.25
CA LYS A 5 -7.52 4.53 -10.53
C LYS A 5 -7.29 6.00 -10.13
N ASN A 6 -6.39 6.25 -9.18
CA ASN A 6 -5.91 7.58 -8.80
C ASN A 6 -4.39 7.57 -8.77
N ALA A 7 -3.75 8.72 -9.00
CA ALA A 7 -2.32 8.85 -8.77
C ALA A 7 -1.95 8.42 -7.34
N PRO A 8 -0.87 7.63 -7.15
CA PRO A 8 -0.39 7.28 -5.82
C PRO A 8 -0.06 8.52 -4.99
N LEU A 9 -0.18 8.40 -3.67
CA LEU A 9 0.07 9.51 -2.76
C LEU A 9 1.36 9.28 -1.98
N ARG A 10 2.23 10.28 -1.90
CA ARG A 10 3.40 10.28 -1.03
C ARG A 10 3.18 11.29 0.08
N TYR A 11 3.42 10.89 1.32
CA TYR A 11 3.35 11.81 2.45
C TYR A 11 4.61 11.74 3.29
N ARG A 12 5.21 12.89 3.58
CA ARG A 12 6.44 12.97 4.37
C ARG A 12 6.15 13.45 5.77
N PHE A 13 6.50 12.63 6.75
CA PHE A 13 6.55 12.98 8.17
C PHE A 13 8.00 13.19 8.61
N ASP A 14 8.18 13.73 9.82
CA ASP A 14 9.48 13.80 10.47
C ASP A 14 9.93 12.42 10.94
N ASP A 15 9.06 11.72 11.67
CA ASP A 15 9.27 10.37 12.20
C ASP A 15 7.95 9.57 12.30
N LEU A 16 8.08 8.28 12.64
CA LEU A 16 6.95 7.38 12.81
C LEU A 16 5.97 7.82 13.91
N SER A 17 6.46 8.47 14.97
CA SER A 17 5.61 8.94 16.08
C SER A 17 4.66 10.05 15.61
N GLN A 18 5.17 11.00 14.83
CA GLN A 18 4.36 12.05 14.20
C GLN A 18 3.31 11.44 13.25
N ALA A 19 3.69 10.45 12.44
CA ALA A 19 2.75 9.76 11.57
C ALA A 19 1.62 9.07 12.36
N ARG A 20 1.95 8.40 13.46
CA ARG A 20 0.96 7.72 14.33
C ARG A 20 0.01 8.70 14.99
N ALA A 21 0.49 9.87 15.42
CA ALA A 21 -0.34 10.92 16.03
C ALA A 21 -1.40 11.47 15.05
N HIS A 22 -1.21 11.30 13.75
CA HIS A 22 -2.14 11.74 12.70
C HIS A 22 -3.11 10.66 12.20
N VAL A 23 -3.06 9.47 12.79
CA VAL A 23 -4.08 8.44 12.54
C VAL A 23 -5.12 8.50 13.65
N VAL A 24 -6.34 8.83 13.28
CA VAL A 24 -7.47 8.86 14.21
C VAL A 24 -8.18 7.52 14.16
N SER A 25 -8.30 6.87 15.31
CA SER A 25 -9.12 5.67 15.45
C SER A 25 -10.56 6.06 15.75
N VAL A 26 -11.48 5.63 14.90
CA VAL A 26 -12.93 5.76 15.12
C VAL A 26 -13.49 4.35 15.05
N GLU A 27 -13.91 3.81 16.19
CA GLU A 27 -14.31 2.40 16.35
C GLU A 27 -13.19 1.43 15.95
N ASP A 28 -13.39 0.61 14.91
CA ASP A 28 -12.43 -0.32 14.33
C ASP A 28 -11.70 0.24 13.10
N ARG A 29 -11.96 1.51 12.75
CA ARG A 29 -11.41 2.17 11.56
C ARG A 29 -10.23 3.07 11.91
N ALA A 30 -9.24 3.08 11.02
CA ALA A 30 -8.10 3.98 11.11
C ALA A 30 -8.22 5.05 10.01
N LEU A 31 -8.33 6.32 10.41
CA LEU A 31 -8.51 7.44 9.50
C LEU A 31 -7.26 8.31 9.45
N PHE A 32 -6.92 8.78 8.25
CA PHE A 32 -5.82 9.70 8.02
C PHE A 32 -6.29 10.87 7.16
N PHE A 33 -5.93 12.10 7.53
CA PHE A 33 -6.18 13.27 6.71
C PHE A 33 -4.94 13.61 5.87
N PHE A 34 -5.03 13.37 4.56
CA PHE A 34 -3.99 13.80 3.63
C PHE A 34 -4.14 15.29 3.35
N ARG A 35 -3.31 16.10 4.02
CA ARG A 35 -3.31 17.56 3.85
C ARG A 35 -2.58 17.96 2.58
N HIS A 36 -3.32 18.48 1.60
CA HIS A 36 -2.78 19.18 0.44
C HIS A 36 -3.86 20.01 -0.25
N LYS A 37 -3.55 21.27 -0.59
CA LYS A 37 -4.54 22.24 -1.10
C LYS A 37 -5.13 21.90 -2.46
N ASP A 38 -4.34 21.26 -3.32
CA ASP A 38 -4.72 20.91 -4.69
C ASP A 38 -5.16 19.43 -4.82
N LEU A 39 -5.31 18.71 -3.70
CA LEU A 39 -5.75 17.33 -3.74
C LEU A 39 -7.27 17.25 -3.88
N GLU A 40 -7.73 16.47 -4.85
CA GLU A 40 -9.12 16.10 -5.02
C GLU A 40 -9.20 14.61 -5.37
N LEU A 41 -9.81 13.82 -4.50
CA LEU A 41 -9.96 12.37 -4.65
C LEU A 41 -11.41 12.01 -4.90
N VAL A 42 -11.66 10.97 -5.71
CA VAL A 42 -13.02 10.45 -5.88
C VAL A 42 -13.42 9.63 -4.65
N PRO A 43 -14.48 9.98 -3.88
CA PRO A 43 -14.91 9.17 -2.74
C PRO A 43 -15.18 7.71 -3.12
N GLY A 44 -14.81 6.78 -2.23
CA GLY A 44 -14.91 5.33 -2.44
C GLY A 44 -13.81 4.73 -3.31
N SER A 45 -12.92 5.55 -3.89
CA SER A 45 -11.82 5.04 -4.70
C SER A 45 -10.66 4.51 -3.85
N ALA A 46 -10.03 3.42 -4.30
CA ALA A 46 -8.86 2.85 -3.67
C ALA A 46 -7.61 3.69 -3.93
N LEU A 47 -6.70 3.69 -2.95
CA LEU A 47 -5.50 4.51 -2.92
C LEU A 47 -4.30 3.72 -2.40
N GLN A 48 -3.13 4.04 -2.94
CA GLN A 48 -1.84 3.52 -2.50
C GLN A 48 -1.02 4.69 -1.98
N MET A 49 -0.41 4.48 -0.83
CA MET A 49 0.31 5.52 -0.11
C MET A 49 1.73 5.06 0.24
N GLU A 50 2.68 5.97 0.11
CA GLU A 50 4.05 5.82 0.59
C GLU A 50 4.30 6.91 1.65
N TRP A 51 4.47 6.48 2.89
CA TRP A 51 4.85 7.38 3.98
C TRP A 51 6.36 7.32 4.17
N THR A 52 6.98 8.50 4.12
CA THR A 52 8.42 8.67 4.23
C THR A 52 8.74 9.50 5.46
N PHE A 53 9.95 9.32 5.99
CA PHE A 53 10.39 9.94 7.24
C PHE A 53 11.71 10.68 6.99
N GLN A 54 12.01 11.72 7.77
CA GLN A 54 13.26 12.46 7.61
C GLN A 54 14.49 11.65 8.07
N GLY A 55 14.31 10.76 9.05
CA GLY A 55 15.37 9.87 9.55
C GLY A 55 15.64 8.65 8.65
N SER A 56 16.47 7.74 9.13
CA SER A 56 16.77 6.46 8.44
C SER A 56 15.65 5.42 8.59
N GLU A 57 14.43 5.85 8.91
CA GLU A 57 13.29 4.96 9.07
C GLU A 57 12.83 4.45 7.70
N PRO A 58 12.55 3.14 7.55
CA PRO A 58 12.04 2.61 6.29
C PRO A 58 10.71 3.26 5.91
N ALA A 59 10.50 3.55 4.62
CA ALA A 59 9.19 3.99 4.14
C ALA A 59 8.10 2.95 4.48
N ARG A 60 6.89 3.42 4.81
CA ARG A 60 5.71 2.58 5.01
C ARG A 60 4.85 2.62 3.76
N LEU A 61 4.43 1.45 3.31
CA LEU A 61 3.50 1.29 2.20
C LEU A 61 2.13 0.96 2.78
N LEU A 62 1.14 1.81 2.47
CA LEU A 62 -0.22 1.69 2.98
C LEU A 62 -1.23 1.71 1.84
N HIS A 63 -2.41 1.20 2.17
CA HIS A 63 -3.57 1.15 1.29
C HIS A 63 -4.74 1.80 1.99
N GLY A 64 -5.58 2.48 1.22
CA GLY A 64 -6.73 3.16 1.77
C GLY A 64 -7.84 3.39 0.77
N VAL A 65 -8.92 3.98 1.27
CA VAL A 65 -10.08 4.37 0.48
C VAL A 65 -10.37 5.84 0.75
N ALA A 66 -10.54 6.64 -0.31
CA ALA A 66 -10.95 8.03 -0.20
C ALA A 66 -12.35 8.11 0.44
N LEU A 67 -12.51 8.92 1.50
CA LEU A 67 -13.81 9.13 2.14
C LEU A 67 -14.47 10.42 1.68
N SER A 68 -13.76 11.54 1.82
CA SER A 68 -14.29 12.85 1.47
C SER A 68 -13.17 13.86 1.23
N ASN A 69 -13.46 14.87 0.42
CA ASN A 69 -12.58 16.01 0.23
C ASN A 69 -12.98 17.15 1.16
N VAL A 70 -11.97 17.87 1.66
CA VAL A 70 -12.14 19.14 2.36
C VAL A 70 -11.53 20.21 1.48
N ARG A 71 -12.40 21.05 0.91
CA ARG A 71 -12.06 22.02 -0.14
C ARG A 71 -10.83 22.84 0.24
N LYS A 72 -9.81 22.82 -0.63
CA LYS A 72 -8.52 23.52 -0.46
C LYS A 72 -7.69 23.09 0.76
N CYS A 73 -8.03 22.00 1.43
CA CYS A 73 -7.32 21.51 2.60
C CYS A 73 -6.72 20.11 2.40
N GLY A 74 -7.45 19.22 1.73
CA GLY A 74 -7.01 17.84 1.56
C GLY A 74 -8.17 16.85 1.50
N ALA A 75 -7.90 15.60 1.82
CA ALA A 75 -8.90 14.53 1.81
C ALA A 75 -8.76 13.60 3.02
N TRP A 76 -9.90 13.12 3.52
CA TRP A 76 -9.97 12.03 4.47
C TRP A 76 -9.83 10.69 3.78
N ILE A 77 -8.99 9.83 4.34
CA ILE A 77 -8.68 8.50 3.84
C ILE A 77 -8.90 7.51 4.98
N GLU A 78 -9.62 6.43 4.70
CA GLU A 78 -9.68 5.27 5.57
C GLU A 78 -8.53 4.33 5.21
N LEU A 79 -7.68 4.02 6.18
CA LEU A 79 -6.60 3.05 6.05
C LEU A 79 -7.19 1.64 6.13
N GLN A 80 -6.86 0.80 5.16
CA GLN A 80 -7.26 -0.62 5.17
C GLN A 80 -6.47 -1.41 6.23
N ASP A 81 -5.23 -0.99 6.51
CA ASP A 81 -4.38 -1.60 7.52
C ASP A 81 -3.42 -0.58 8.13
N ALA A 82 -3.47 -0.44 9.45
CA ALA A 82 -2.57 0.41 10.23
C ALA A 82 -1.36 -0.36 10.82
N ARG A 83 -1.27 -1.69 10.67
CA ARG A 83 -0.11 -2.49 11.12
C ARG A 83 1.23 -1.99 10.58
N PRO A 84 1.34 -1.46 9.34
CA PRO A 84 2.59 -0.87 8.85
C PRO A 84 3.13 0.27 9.72
N LEU A 85 2.29 0.91 10.54
CA LEU A 85 2.66 2.01 11.43
C LEU A 85 3.21 1.54 12.79
N ARG A 86 3.22 0.22 13.04
CA ARG A 86 3.87 -0.33 14.22
C ARG A 86 5.38 -0.18 14.11
N GLU A 87 6.03 -0.07 15.26
CA GLU A 87 7.48 -0.15 15.31
C GLU A 87 7.95 -1.49 14.73
N LEU A 88 8.90 -1.41 13.80
CA LEU A 88 9.54 -2.59 13.26
C LEU A 88 10.79 -2.84 14.10
N SER A 89 10.99 -4.07 14.56
CA SER A 89 12.26 -4.48 15.18
C SER A 89 13.42 -4.08 14.26
N ILE A 90 14.48 -3.49 14.83
CA ILE A 90 15.65 -2.88 14.16
C ILE A 90 16.52 -3.92 13.41
N ILE A 91 15.96 -5.06 13.00
CA ILE A 91 16.61 -5.96 12.06
C ILE A 91 16.60 -5.26 10.71
N ARG A 92 17.64 -4.46 10.49
CA ARG A 92 17.98 -3.78 9.24
C ARG A 92 18.29 -4.84 8.20
N HIS A 93 17.25 -5.45 7.63
CA HIS A 93 17.40 -6.06 6.33
C HIS A 93 17.46 -4.93 5.31
N GLU A 94 18.69 -4.55 4.95
CA GLU A 94 18.92 -3.67 3.81
C GLU A 94 18.22 -4.29 2.60
N ARG A 95 17.14 -3.63 2.17
CA ARG A 95 16.41 -4.07 1.00
C ARG A 95 17.28 -3.78 -0.22
N LYS A 96 17.64 -4.83 -0.96
CA LYS A 96 18.37 -4.70 -2.23
C LYS A 96 17.60 -3.93 -3.30
N HIS A 97 16.26 -3.94 -3.21
CA HIS A 97 15.37 -3.32 -4.19
C HIS A 97 14.30 -2.48 -3.49
N ARG A 98 13.99 -1.33 -4.08
CA ARG A 98 12.87 -0.49 -3.66
C ARG A 98 11.56 -1.26 -3.84
N ARG A 99 10.68 -1.19 -2.82
CA ARG A 99 9.29 -1.69 -2.90
C ARG A 99 8.37 -0.52 -3.19
N MET A 100 7.36 -0.75 -4.02
CA MET A 100 6.35 0.25 -4.40
C MET A 100 4.96 -0.36 -4.26
N ALA A 101 4.03 0.37 -3.63
CA ALA A 101 2.68 -0.13 -3.44
C ALA A 101 1.92 -0.18 -4.77
N THR A 102 1.08 -1.20 -4.89
CA THR A 102 0.15 -1.39 -6.01
C THR A 102 -1.20 -1.82 -5.43
N ASP A 103 -2.21 -1.97 -6.25
CA ASP A 103 -3.47 -2.58 -5.82
C ASP A 103 -4.08 -3.42 -6.95
N LEU A 104 -3.21 -4.10 -7.69
CA LEU A 104 -3.59 -5.00 -8.76
C LEU A 104 -4.19 -6.29 -8.20
N SER A 105 -5.14 -6.87 -8.92
CA SER A 105 -5.55 -8.25 -8.66
C SER A 105 -4.37 -9.20 -8.90
N ALA A 106 -4.27 -10.24 -8.08
CA ALA A 106 -3.21 -11.23 -8.17
C ALA A 106 -3.75 -12.62 -7.88
N ASP A 107 -3.31 -13.59 -8.69
CA ASP A 107 -3.57 -15.00 -8.50
C ASP A 107 -2.29 -15.69 -8.03
N VAL A 108 -2.38 -16.41 -6.92
CA VAL A 108 -1.32 -17.29 -6.42
C VAL A 108 -1.71 -18.72 -6.77
N VAL A 109 -0.90 -19.36 -7.62
CA VAL A 109 -1.15 -20.72 -8.10
C VAL A 109 -0.24 -21.70 -7.36
N ARG A 110 -0.86 -22.71 -6.74
CA ARG A 110 -0.18 -23.77 -6.00
C ARG A 110 -0.77 -25.14 -6.34
N GLY A 111 0.05 -26.06 -6.85
CA GLY A 111 -0.36 -27.45 -7.06
C GLY A 111 -1.65 -27.59 -7.88
N GLY A 112 -1.88 -26.70 -8.84
CA GLY A 112 -3.09 -26.63 -9.66
C GLY A 112 -4.27 -25.85 -9.05
N SER A 113 -4.20 -25.47 -7.78
CA SER A 113 -5.19 -24.60 -7.12
C SER A 113 -4.84 -23.13 -7.31
N VAL A 114 -5.86 -22.29 -7.50
CA VAL A 114 -5.72 -20.83 -7.63
C VAL A 114 -6.34 -20.15 -6.41
N SER A 115 -5.59 -19.25 -5.78
CA SER A 115 -6.09 -18.37 -4.72
C SER A 115 -5.99 -16.93 -5.19
N GLN A 116 -7.08 -16.17 -5.07
CA GLN A 116 -7.15 -14.80 -5.55
C GLN A 116 -6.93 -13.81 -4.41
N GLY A 117 -6.22 -12.73 -4.71
CA GLY A 117 -5.87 -11.69 -3.75
C GLY A 117 -5.47 -10.39 -4.42
N ARG A 118 -4.74 -9.54 -3.69
CA ARG A 118 -4.27 -8.23 -4.14
C ARG A 118 -2.76 -8.16 -4.05
N LEU A 119 -2.11 -7.74 -5.14
CA LEU A 119 -0.69 -7.36 -5.11
C LEU A 119 -0.55 -6.03 -4.36
N LEU A 120 -0.29 -6.09 -3.07
CA LEU A 120 -0.19 -4.90 -2.22
C LEU A 120 1.06 -4.08 -2.53
N ASP A 121 2.18 -4.74 -2.85
CA ASP A 121 3.38 -4.05 -3.32
C ASP A 121 4.32 -5.01 -4.08
N ILE A 122 5.24 -4.42 -4.85
CA ILE A 122 6.22 -5.14 -5.65
C ILE A 122 7.61 -4.47 -5.62
N SER A 123 8.64 -5.29 -5.85
CA SER A 123 10.01 -4.90 -6.14
C SER A 123 10.60 -5.84 -7.18
N ALA A 124 11.81 -5.55 -7.66
CA ALA A 124 12.52 -6.46 -8.58
C ALA A 124 12.81 -7.85 -7.99
N GLY A 125 12.81 -8.01 -6.65
CA GLY A 125 13.14 -9.27 -5.99
C GLY A 125 11.97 -10.00 -5.33
N GLY A 126 10.77 -9.40 -5.31
CA GLY A 126 9.63 -10.00 -4.63
C GLY A 126 8.40 -9.11 -4.54
N ALA A 127 7.32 -9.69 -4.01
CA ALA A 127 5.99 -9.10 -3.93
C ALA A 127 5.36 -9.30 -2.55
N ARG A 128 4.33 -8.52 -2.23
CA ARG A 128 3.44 -8.75 -1.09
C ARG A 128 2.03 -8.93 -1.62
N VAL A 129 1.38 -10.01 -1.19
CA VAL A 129 0.01 -10.34 -1.61
C VAL A 129 -0.88 -10.36 -0.39
N GLY A 130 -2.01 -9.65 -0.45
CA GLY A 130 -3.06 -9.63 0.57
C GLY A 130 -4.29 -10.42 0.15
N GLY A 131 -5.08 -10.84 1.15
CA GLY A 131 -6.26 -11.69 0.98
C GLY A 131 -5.96 -13.19 0.91
N ILE A 132 -4.68 -13.58 0.97
CA ILE A 132 -4.25 -14.98 0.87
C ILE A 132 -3.25 -15.26 1.99
N GLY A 133 -3.51 -16.31 2.77
CA GLY A 133 -2.66 -16.73 3.88
C GLY A 133 -2.62 -18.24 4.05
N GLY A 134 -1.88 -18.70 5.06
CA GLY A 134 -1.82 -20.11 5.42
C GLY A 134 -0.89 -20.98 4.55
N LEU A 135 -0.02 -20.36 3.74
CA LEU A 135 1.04 -21.07 3.03
C LEU A 135 2.31 -21.14 3.90
N MET A 136 3.07 -22.22 3.74
CA MET A 136 4.31 -22.44 4.49
C MET A 136 5.48 -21.67 3.89
N ARG A 137 6.39 -21.19 4.73
CA ARG A 137 7.63 -20.57 4.27
C ARG A 137 8.43 -21.56 3.41
N GLY A 138 8.93 -21.09 2.28
CA GLY A 138 9.72 -21.84 1.30
C GLY A 138 8.90 -22.57 0.25
N GLU A 139 7.58 -22.65 0.43
CA GLU A 139 6.65 -23.29 -0.50
C GLU A 139 6.68 -22.60 -1.87
N PRO A 140 6.80 -23.36 -2.98
CA PRO A 140 6.81 -22.81 -4.33
C PRO A 140 5.40 -22.46 -4.77
N VAL A 141 5.26 -21.31 -5.42
CA VAL A 141 4.02 -20.80 -5.99
C VAL A 141 4.32 -20.12 -7.32
N ASN A 142 3.32 -19.99 -8.19
CA ASN A 142 3.39 -19.07 -9.33
C ASN A 142 2.52 -17.85 -9.07
N LEU A 143 3.01 -16.66 -9.43
CA LEU A 143 2.25 -15.42 -9.32
C LEU A 143 1.77 -14.98 -10.70
N ARG A 144 0.47 -14.70 -10.82
CA ARG A 144 -0.14 -14.23 -12.07
C ARG A 144 -0.94 -12.96 -11.80
N LEU A 145 -0.99 -12.09 -12.79
CA LEU A 145 -1.90 -10.94 -12.79
C LEU A 145 -3.04 -11.20 -13.77
N PRO A 146 -4.25 -11.53 -13.29
CA PRO A 146 -5.40 -11.68 -14.15
C PRO A 146 -5.70 -10.36 -14.88
N SER A 147 -6.13 -10.45 -16.13
CA SER A 147 -6.57 -9.29 -16.88
C SER A 147 -7.89 -8.77 -16.29
N PRO A 148 -8.03 -7.45 -16.09
CA PRO A 148 -9.29 -6.86 -15.63
C PRO A 148 -10.45 -7.09 -16.61
N ASP A 149 -10.14 -7.18 -17.90
CA ASP A 149 -11.13 -7.23 -18.99
C ASP A 149 -11.47 -8.66 -19.41
N ASP A 150 -10.58 -9.63 -19.16
CA ASP A 150 -10.76 -11.03 -19.53
C ASP A 150 -10.17 -11.97 -18.47
N PRO A 151 -11.00 -12.66 -17.67
CA PRO A 151 -10.52 -13.55 -16.61
C PRO A 151 -9.78 -14.80 -17.13
N THR A 152 -9.85 -15.09 -18.43
CA THR A 152 -9.10 -16.19 -19.07
C THR A 152 -7.67 -15.79 -19.44
N PHE A 153 -7.38 -14.49 -19.48
CA PHE A 153 -6.08 -13.95 -19.83
C PHE A 153 -5.34 -13.49 -18.57
N PHE A 154 -4.03 -13.77 -18.50
CA PHE A 154 -3.20 -13.33 -17.37
C PHE A 154 -1.79 -13.01 -17.84
N HIS A 155 -1.13 -12.12 -17.09
CA HIS A 155 0.31 -11.92 -17.18
C HIS A 155 1.00 -12.82 -16.17
N ASP A 156 1.82 -13.75 -16.66
CA ASP A 156 2.61 -14.62 -15.79
C ASP A 156 3.83 -13.86 -15.26
N LEU A 157 3.95 -13.77 -13.93
CA LEU A 157 5.12 -13.21 -13.26
C LEU A 157 6.10 -14.29 -12.81
N GLY A 158 5.76 -15.57 -13.01
CA GLY A 158 6.64 -16.70 -12.79
C GLY A 158 6.64 -17.29 -11.39
N GLU A 159 7.63 -18.14 -11.16
CA GLU A 159 7.80 -18.88 -9.91
C GLU A 159 8.34 -17.97 -8.79
N ALA A 160 7.79 -18.17 -7.59
CA ALA A 160 8.21 -17.52 -6.36
C ALA A 160 8.21 -18.52 -5.21
N ARG A 161 8.91 -18.17 -4.13
CA ARG A 161 8.82 -18.86 -2.84
C ARG A 161 8.15 -17.97 -1.81
N VAL A 162 7.33 -18.57 -0.97
CA VAL A 162 6.76 -17.89 0.19
C VAL A 162 7.91 -17.53 1.16
N ALA A 163 8.20 -16.24 1.30
CA ALA A 163 9.22 -15.75 2.23
C ALA A 163 8.70 -15.71 3.67
N TRP A 164 7.42 -15.35 3.82
CA TRP A 164 6.65 -15.36 5.06
C TRP A 164 5.16 -15.34 4.71
N SER A 165 4.31 -15.81 5.63
CA SER A 165 2.86 -15.71 5.52
C SER A 165 2.26 -15.51 6.91
N ASP A 166 1.21 -14.70 6.99
CA ASP A 166 0.30 -14.65 8.13
C ASP A 166 -1.11 -15.12 7.71
N ARG A 167 -2.15 -14.76 8.47
CA ARG A 167 -3.53 -15.18 8.17
C ARG A 167 -4.15 -14.47 6.97
N ALA A 168 -3.65 -13.30 6.59
CA ALA A 168 -4.27 -12.41 5.59
C ALA A 168 -3.31 -11.96 4.49
N GLU A 169 -2.00 -12.09 4.70
CA GLU A 169 -0.97 -11.64 3.77
C GLU A 169 0.18 -12.64 3.66
N MET A 170 0.92 -12.51 2.57
CA MET A 170 2.19 -13.19 2.39
C MET A 170 3.21 -12.32 1.66
N GLY A 171 4.47 -12.55 1.98
CA GLY A 171 5.60 -12.07 1.20
C GLY A 171 6.09 -13.17 0.26
N LEU A 172 6.30 -12.82 -1.00
CA LEU A 172 6.83 -13.70 -2.02
C LEU A 172 8.24 -13.23 -2.43
N GLN A 173 9.16 -14.17 -2.57
CA GLN A 173 10.48 -13.94 -3.16
C GLN A 173 10.50 -14.57 -4.55
N PHE A 174 10.78 -13.77 -5.58
CA PHE A 174 10.84 -14.27 -6.95
C PHE A 174 12.05 -15.20 -7.15
N ILE A 175 11.83 -16.31 -7.85
CA ILE A 175 12.91 -17.17 -8.32
C ILE A 175 13.34 -16.63 -9.69
N PRO A 176 14.62 -16.27 -9.88
CA PRO A 176 15.06 -15.71 -11.14
C PRO A 176 15.06 -16.78 -12.23
N ASP A 177 14.18 -16.64 -13.22
CA ASP A 177 14.30 -17.24 -14.54
C ASP A 177 14.21 -16.16 -15.62
N LEU A 178 14.71 -16.43 -16.83
CA LEU A 178 14.83 -15.41 -17.90
C LEU A 178 13.46 -14.86 -18.37
N ALA A 179 12.41 -15.67 -18.41
CA ALA A 179 11.11 -15.26 -18.94
C ALA A 179 10.35 -14.42 -17.91
N SER A 180 10.31 -14.89 -16.66
CA SER A 180 9.68 -14.25 -15.51
C SER A 180 10.33 -12.92 -15.17
N GLN A 181 11.65 -12.80 -15.35
CA GLN A 181 12.36 -11.53 -15.17
C GLN A 181 11.84 -10.42 -16.08
N SER A 182 11.48 -10.72 -17.33
CA SER A 182 10.99 -9.70 -18.26
C SER A 182 9.62 -9.14 -17.81
N GLY A 183 8.70 -10.01 -17.39
CA GLY A 183 7.38 -9.61 -16.88
C GLY A 183 7.47 -8.83 -15.58
N ILE A 184 8.31 -9.28 -14.63
CA ILE A 184 8.57 -8.57 -13.38
C ILE A 184 9.15 -7.19 -13.64
N GLN A 185 10.18 -7.08 -14.50
CA GLN A 185 10.81 -5.80 -14.83
C GLN A 185 9.84 -4.83 -15.50
N GLN A 186 9.02 -5.32 -16.44
CA GLN A 186 8.00 -4.51 -17.09
C GLN A 186 7.00 -3.97 -16.06
N LEU A 187 6.48 -4.83 -15.18
CA LEU A 187 5.54 -4.42 -14.14
C LEU A 187 6.16 -3.42 -13.16
N VAL A 188 7.39 -3.67 -12.70
CA VAL A 188 8.13 -2.75 -11.83
C VAL A 188 8.33 -1.40 -12.52
N SER A 189 8.61 -1.38 -13.83
CA SER A 189 8.75 -0.14 -14.61
C SER A 189 7.42 0.62 -14.72
N VAL A 190 6.31 -0.08 -14.96
CA VAL A 190 4.97 0.53 -15.01
C VAL A 190 4.60 1.15 -13.66
N VAL A 191 4.79 0.40 -12.57
CA VAL A 191 4.53 0.87 -11.21
C VAL A 191 5.43 2.05 -10.86
N ALA A 192 6.72 2.00 -11.21
CA ALA A 192 7.65 3.10 -11.00
C ALA A 192 7.24 4.37 -11.75
N GLY A 193 6.78 4.24 -13.00
CA GLY A 193 6.27 5.35 -13.80
C GLY A 193 5.10 6.06 -13.14
N ALA A 194 4.14 5.30 -12.59
CA ALA A 194 3.03 5.89 -11.84
C ALA A 194 3.48 6.57 -10.54
N TRP A 195 4.43 5.97 -9.80
CA TRP A 195 4.98 6.56 -8.59
C TRP A 195 5.88 7.78 -8.83
N ALA A 196 6.36 7.99 -10.06
CA ALA A 196 7.15 9.16 -10.46
C ALA A 196 6.29 10.43 -10.55
N VAL A 197 4.99 10.28 -10.79
CA VAL A 197 4.01 11.37 -10.81
C VAL A 197 3.11 11.36 -9.56
N ALA A 198 3.53 10.64 -8.52
CA ALA A 198 2.81 10.57 -7.26
C ALA A 198 2.61 11.97 -6.67
N PHE A 199 1.43 12.19 -6.11
CA PHE A 199 1.09 13.46 -5.51
C PHE A 199 1.72 13.55 -4.11
N GLU A 200 2.52 14.59 -3.86
CA GLU A 200 3.35 14.65 -2.66
C GLU A 200 2.85 15.70 -1.65
N GLY A 201 2.60 15.25 -0.43
CA GLY A 201 2.37 16.11 0.72
C GLY A 201 3.53 16.05 1.71
N ARG A 202 3.73 17.12 2.47
CA ARG A 202 4.65 17.15 3.60
C ARG A 202 3.95 17.63 4.84
N HIS A 203 4.15 16.91 5.93
CA HIS A 203 3.69 17.31 7.23
C HIS A 203 4.49 18.52 7.73
N PRO A 204 3.85 19.58 8.27
CA PRO A 204 4.58 20.70 8.84
C PRO A 204 5.35 20.29 10.09
N SER A 205 6.64 20.62 10.17
CA SER A 205 7.52 20.21 11.27
C SER A 205 7.18 20.84 12.63
N TRP A 206 6.30 21.83 12.66
CA TRP A 206 5.83 22.49 13.88
C TRP A 206 4.55 21.86 14.46
N CYS A 207 3.90 20.96 13.72
CA CYS A 207 2.70 20.26 14.16
C CYS A 207 3.07 19.06 15.07
N CYS A 208 2.15 18.67 15.97
CA CYS A 208 2.34 17.67 17.04
C CYS A 208 3.30 18.05 18.18
N ALA A 209 4.00 19.18 18.08
CA ALA A 209 4.76 19.76 19.17
C ALA A 209 3.86 20.68 20.03
N GLU A 210 4.27 21.94 20.24
CA GLU A 210 3.61 22.93 21.13
C GLU A 210 2.22 23.40 20.68
N HIS A 211 1.81 23.13 19.43
CA HIS A 211 0.68 23.81 18.78
C HIS A 211 -0.58 22.92 18.63
N GLY A 212 -0.56 21.70 19.18
CA GLY A 212 -1.64 20.74 19.01
C GLY A 212 -1.70 20.13 17.59
N SER A 213 -2.62 19.19 17.40
CA SER A 213 -2.83 18.56 16.09
C SER A 213 -3.57 19.51 15.16
N LEU A 214 -3.17 19.54 13.89
CA LEU A 214 -3.89 20.22 12.81
C LEU A 214 -5.21 19.49 12.49
N GLU A 215 -6.15 19.50 13.42
CA GLU A 215 -7.40 18.77 13.32
C GLU A 215 -8.36 19.48 12.36
N VAL A 216 -8.63 18.80 11.26
CA VAL A 216 -9.81 19.05 10.44
C VAL A 216 -10.94 18.25 11.10
N PRO A 217 -12.19 18.76 11.16
CA PRO A 217 -13.29 17.96 11.68
C PRO A 217 -13.37 16.60 10.99
N LEU A 218 -13.65 15.57 11.79
CA LEU A 218 -13.90 14.23 11.26
C LEU A 218 -15.03 14.29 10.23
N PRO A 219 -14.98 13.49 9.16
CA PRO A 219 -16.01 13.51 8.15
C PRO A 219 -17.32 12.98 8.75
N GLU A 220 -18.46 13.62 8.45
CA GLU A 220 -19.78 13.19 8.94
C GLU A 220 -20.05 11.69 8.65
N ALA A 221 -19.58 11.20 7.49
CA ALA A 221 -19.67 9.79 7.12
C ALA A 221 -18.93 8.82 8.08
N ALA A 222 -17.89 9.28 8.78
CA ALA A 222 -17.23 8.51 9.83
C ALA A 222 -18.02 8.52 11.14
N LEU A 223 -18.72 9.62 11.43
CA LEU A 223 -19.51 9.78 12.66
C LEU A 223 -20.87 9.07 12.57
N LEU A 224 -21.51 9.07 11.40
CA LEU A 224 -22.84 8.48 11.19
C LEU A 224 -22.85 6.95 11.25
N ARG A 225 -21.74 6.28 10.91
CA ARG A 225 -21.61 4.82 11.07
C ARG A 225 -21.31 4.40 12.51
N ALA A 226 -20.79 5.31 13.33
CA ALA A 226 -20.49 5.07 14.72
C ALA A 226 -21.69 5.23 15.67
N ALA A 227 -22.85 5.58 15.13
CA ALA A 227 -24.08 5.84 15.86
C ALA A 227 -25.12 4.69 15.74
N VAL A 228 -24.71 3.50 15.30
CA VAL A 228 -25.56 2.31 15.11
C VAL A 228 -25.16 1.19 16.05
#